data_AF-A0AA49JIN2-F1
#
_entry.id   AF-A0AA49JIN2-F1
#
_cell.length_a   1.000
_cell.length_b   1.000
_cell.length_c   1.000
_cell.angle_alpha   90.00
_cell.angle_beta   90.00
_cell.angle_gamma   90.00
#
_symmetry.space_group_name_H-M   'P 1'
#
loop_
_entity.id
_entity.type
_entity.pdbx_description
1 polymer ?
#
loop_
_entity_poly.entity_id
_entity_poly.type
_entity_poly.pdbx_seq_one_letter_code
_entity_poly.pdbx_strand_id
1 'polypeptide(L)' 'MKEEVFKDYQKRLNALEEGIRDAVLKYAEELYLNQKCSKDEAIDRAIAKVEMERRKL' A
#
# COMPACT_ATOMS: atom_id res chain seq x y z
N MET A 1 1.30 13.91 5.09
CA MET A 1 1.34 13.74 3.62
C MET A 1 1.05 12.30 3.18
N LYS A 2 1.81 11.27 3.61
CA LYS A 2 1.61 9.86 3.18
C LYS A 2 0.18 9.32 3.32
N GLU A 3 -0.48 9.59 4.45
CA GLU A 3 -1.85 9.12 4.68
C GLU A 3 -2.90 9.88 3.86
N GLU A 4 -2.61 11.10 3.40
CA GLU A 4 -3.60 11.95 2.74
C GLU A 4 -4.00 11.45 1.35
N VAL A 5 -3.08 10.79 0.65
CA VAL A 5 -3.31 10.25 -0.69
C VAL A 5 -4.27 9.05 -0.63
N PHE A 6 -4.23 8.27 0.45
CA PHE A 6 -4.98 7.02 0.63
C PHE A 6 -5.95 7.04 1.83
N LYS A 7 -6.45 8.22 2.25
CA LYS A 7 -7.43 8.34 3.35
C LYS A 7 -8.66 7.44 3.13
N ASP A 8 -9.13 7.36 1.88
CA ASP A 8 -10.29 6.54 1.49
C ASP A 8 -10.05 5.02 1.72
N TYR A 9 -8.78 4.61 1.82
CA TYR A 9 -8.36 3.21 1.98
C TYR A 9 -8.07 2.85 3.44
N GLN A 10 -8.33 3.75 4.40
CA GLN A 10 -8.07 3.48 5.82
C GLN A 10 -8.70 2.18 6.31
N LYS A 11 -9.94 1.84 5.91
CA LYS A 11 -10.57 0.57 6.30
C LYS A 11 -9.74 -0.65 5.87
N ARG A 12 -9.21 -0.62 4.65
CA ARG A 12 -8.39 -1.71 4.09
C ARG A 12 -7.02 -1.76 4.76
N LEU A 13 -6.41 -0.59 4.98
CA LEU A 13 -5.13 -0.46 5.68
C LEU A 13 -5.21 -0.84 7.16
N ASN A 14 -6.34 -0.62 7.81
CA ASN A 14 -6.58 -1.01 9.20
C ASN A 14 -6.75 -2.52 9.39
N ALA A 15 -7.16 -3.24 8.34
CA ALA A 15 -7.21 -4.70 8.35
C ALA A 15 -5.82 -5.34 8.23
N LEU A 16 -4.81 -4.57 7.82
CA LEU A 16 -3.42 -5.03 7.75
C LEU A 16 -2.78 -4.95 9.14
N GLU A 17 -1.86 -5.88 9.42
CA GLU A 17 -1.03 -5.84 10.61
C GLU A 17 -0.27 -4.50 10.70
N GLU A 18 -0.15 -3.95 11.91
CA GLU A 18 0.46 -2.63 12.14
C GLU A 18 1.85 -2.52 11.51
N GLY A 19 2.64 -3.59 11.55
CA GLY A 19 4.00 -3.62 11.00
C GLY A 19 4.11 -3.56 9.47
N ILE A 20 3.01 -3.72 8.73
CA ILE A 20 3.04 -3.66 7.25
C ILE A 20 2.36 -2.43 6.66
N ARG A 21 1.55 -1.71 7.45
CA ARG A 21 0.77 -0.57 6.96
C ARG A 21 1.64 0.52 6.36
N ASP A 22 2.73 0.87 7.03
CA ASP A 22 3.68 1.90 6.56
C ASP A 22 4.40 1.49 5.27
N ALA A 23 4.76 0.21 5.16
CA ALA A 23 5.41 -0.34 3.96
C ALA A 23 4.44 -0.34 2.77
N VAL A 24 3.19 -0.76 2.99
CA VAL A 24 2.13 -0.72 1.98
C VAL A 24 1.89 0.71 1.51
N LEU A 25 1.74 1.66 2.42
CA LEU A 25 1.53 3.07 2.07
C LEU A 25 2.69 3.64 1.25
N LYS A 26 3.93 3.34 1.64
CA LYS A 26 5.12 3.78 0.90
C LYS A 26 5.14 3.23 -0.53
N TYR A 27 4.92 1.92 -0.69
CA TYR A 27 4.92 1.31 -2.02
C TYR A 27 3.74 1.76 -2.87
N ALA A 28 2.56 1.91 -2.28
CA ALA A 28 1.38 2.40 -3.00
C ALA A 28 1.60 3.84 -3.49
N GLU A 29 2.20 4.70 -2.68
CA GLU A 29 2.53 6.07 -3.08
C GLU A 29 3.54 6.09 -4.23
N GLU A 30 4.60 5.28 -4.16
CA GLU A 30 5.58 5.14 -5.26
C GLU A 30 4.94 4.64 -6.55
N LEU A 31 4.05 3.63 -6.47
CA LEU A 31 3.32 3.11 -7.64
C LEU A 31 2.40 4.17 -8.25
N TYR A 32 1.62 4.84 -7.42
CA TYR A 32 0.67 5.86 -7.85
C TYR A 32 1.37 7.04 -8.54
N LEU A 33 2.46 7.54 -7.94
CA LEU A 33 3.20 8.69 -8.46
C LEU A 33 4.04 8.35 -9.69
N ASN A 34 4.71 7.19 -9.71
CA ASN A 34 5.68 6.87 -10.76
C ASN A 34 5.10 6.04 -11.91
N GLN A 35 4.10 5.19 -11.66
CA GLN A 35 3.52 4.31 -12.69
C GLN A 35 2.19 4.81 -13.25
N LYS A 36 1.67 5.95 -12.75
CA LYS A 36 0.35 6.51 -13.14
C LYS A 36 -0.79 5.49 -13.05
N CYS A 37 -0.70 4.53 -12.13
CA CYS A 37 -1.77 3.57 -11.88
C CYS A 37 -2.87 4.19 -11.03
N SER A 38 -4.03 3.53 -10.95
CA SER A 38 -5.10 3.96 -10.03
C SER A 38 -4.71 3.77 -8.57
N LYS A 39 -5.41 4.47 -7.65
CA LYS A 39 -5.19 4.28 -6.20
C LYS A 39 -5.51 2.85 -5.75
N ASP A 40 -6.57 2.25 -6.31
CA ASP A 40 -6.94 0.86 -6.04
C ASP A 40 -5.82 -0.09 -6.43
N GLU A 41 -5.34 0.03 -7.67
CA GLU A 41 -4.26 -0.82 -8.19
C GLU A 41 -2.97 -0.64 -7.38
N ALA A 42 -2.64 0.60 -7.01
CA ALA A 42 -1.46 0.90 -6.20
C ALA A 42 -1.50 0.19 -4.83
N ILE A 43 -2.65 0.23 -4.15
CA ILE A 43 -2.85 -0.42 -2.85
C ILE A 43 -2.80 -1.95 -2.98
N ASP A 44 -3.50 -2.52 -3.97
CA ASP A 44 -3.50 -3.98 -4.19
C ASP A 44 -2.10 -4.52 -4.45
N ARG A 45 -1.36 -3.85 -5.34
CA ARG A 45 0.01 -4.25 -5.69
C ARG A 45 0.97 -4.04 -4.53
N ALA A 46 0.81 -2.97 -3.74
CA ALA A 46 1.62 -2.73 -2.56
C ALA A 46 1.38 -3.77 -1.45
N ILE A 47 0.11 -4.14 -1.19
CA ILE A 47 -0.23 -5.21 -0.24
C ILE A 47 0.41 -6.52 -0.67
N ALA A 48 0.18 -6.93 -1.93
CA ALA A 48 0.73 -8.18 -2.46
C ALA A 48 2.26 -8.21 -2.36
N LYS A 49 2.93 -7.10 -2.70
CA LYS A 49 4.39 -7.00 -2.60
C LYS A 49 4.90 -7.18 -1.17
N VAL A 50 4.32 -6.46 -0.22
CA VAL A 50 4.75 -6.51 1.19
C VAL A 50 4.44 -7.88 1.81
N GLU A 51 3.32 -8.50 1.45
CA GLU A 51 3.01 -9.88 1.88
C GLU A 51 4.00 -10.91 1.32
N MET A 52 4.37 -10.80 0.04
CA MET A 52 5.40 -11.66 -0.58
C MET A 52 6.76 -11.48 0.10
N GLU A 53 7.20 -10.23 0.30
CA GLU A 53 8.46 -9.92 0.99
C GLU A 53 8.48 -10.48 2.42
N ARG A 54 7.36 -10.42 3.16
CA ARG A 54 7.28 -11.03 4.51
C ARG A 54 7.33 -12.55 4.48
N ARG A 55 6.73 -13.18 3.47
CA ARG A 55 6.76 -14.64 3.30
C ARG A 55 8.10 -15.14 2.74
N LYS A 56 9.03 -14.23 2.39
CA LYS A 56 10.29 -14.53 1.68
C LYS A 56 10.05 -15.34 0.40
N LEU A 57 8.94 -15.07 -0.27
CA LEU A 57 8.60 -15.64 -1.57
C LEU A 57 9.20 -14.78 -2.69
#